data_AF-A0A508WPZ6-F1
#
_entry.id   AF-A0A508WPZ6-F1
#
_cell.length_a   1.000
_cell.length_b   1.000
_cell.length_c   1.000
_cell.angle_alpha   90.00
_cell.angle_beta   90.00
_cell.angle_gamma   90.00
#
_symmetry.space_group_name_H-M   'P 1'
#
loop_
_entity.id
_entity.type
_entity.pdbx_description
1 polymer ?
#
loop_
_entity_poly.entity_id
_entity_poly.type
_entity_poly.pdbx_seq_one_letter_code
_entity_poly.pdbx_strand_id
1 'polypeptide(L)'
;MTSTVTAAAVSKNFGAYQDAAVREPVIITKNGRPRTVLLAYEDYLRLARRDRRVEATADLSDDDIAAVEKSEMEPGLDHLNAELLTGKNAAD
;
A
#
# COMPACT_ATOMS: atom_id res chain seq x y z
N MET A 1 -1.33 -10.13 -18.57
CA MET A 1 -1.01 -11.26 -17.66
C MET A 1 0.41 -11.10 -17.15
N THR A 2 0.59 -10.99 -15.83
CA THR A 2 1.89 -10.91 -15.16
C THR A 2 2.85 -11.99 -15.66
N SER A 3 3.98 -11.58 -16.23
CA SER A 3 4.97 -12.50 -16.78
C SER A 3 5.91 -13.02 -15.69
N THR A 4 6.32 -14.28 -15.77
CA THR A 4 7.31 -14.89 -14.85
C THR A 4 8.54 -15.30 -15.62
N VAL A 5 9.70 -14.77 -15.24
CA VAL A 5 10.96 -14.93 -15.97
C VAL A 5 12.11 -15.24 -15.02
N THR A 6 13.21 -15.77 -15.55
CA THR A 6 14.41 -16.04 -14.75
C THR A 6 15.28 -14.81 -14.63
N ALA A 7 16.04 -14.68 -13.54
CA ALA A 7 17.02 -13.60 -13.39
C ALA A 7 18.01 -13.54 -14.58
N ALA A 8 18.42 -14.69 -15.11
CA ALA A 8 19.31 -14.76 -16.27
C ALA A 8 18.67 -14.20 -17.56
N ALA A 9 17.36 -14.41 -17.77
CA ALA A 9 16.65 -13.84 -18.90
C ALA A 9 16.55 -12.31 -18.76
N VAL A 10 16.27 -11.82 -17.56
CA VAL A 10 16.21 -10.38 -17.27
C VAL A 10 17.55 -9.72 -17.49
N SER A 11 18.66 -10.29 -17.02
CA SER A 11 20.00 -9.73 -17.25
C SER A 11 20.38 -9.65 -18.73
N LYS A 12 19.94 -10.61 -19.54
CA LYS A 12 20.24 -10.63 -20.99
C LYS A 12 19.44 -9.57 -21.78
N ASN A 13 18.18 -9.34 -21.42
CA ASN A 13 17.27 -8.46 -22.16
C ASN A 13 16.63 -7.40 -21.26
N PHE A 14 17.44 -6.73 -20.42
CA PHE A 14 16.92 -5.88 -19.34
C PHE A 14 15.97 -4.78 -19.82
N GLY A 15 16.31 -4.08 -20.90
CA GLY A 15 15.46 -3.00 -21.45
C GLY A 15 14.07 -3.47 -21.86
N ALA A 16 13.96 -4.64 -22.52
CA ALA A 16 12.65 -5.18 -22.91
C ALA A 16 11.77 -5.53 -21.70
N TYR A 17 12.38 -6.03 -20.61
CA TYR A 17 11.66 -6.31 -19.37
C TYR A 17 11.34 -5.06 -18.56
N GLN A 18 12.15 -4.00 -18.67
CA GLN A 18 11.82 -2.69 -18.13
C GLN A 18 10.58 -2.11 -18.83
N ASP A 19 10.56 -2.11 -20.16
CA ASP A 19 9.40 -1.65 -20.94
C ASP A 19 8.14 -2.49 -20.65
N ALA A 20 8.30 -3.81 -20.48
CA ALA A 20 7.20 -4.68 -20.08
C ALA A 20 6.68 -4.33 -18.68
N ALA A 21 7.57 -4.08 -17.72
CA ALA A 21 7.25 -3.74 -16.33
C ALA A 21 6.50 -2.41 -16.17
N VAL A 22 6.59 -1.50 -17.16
CA VAL A 22 5.77 -0.28 -17.20
C VAL A 22 4.29 -0.60 -17.45
N ARG A 23 3.99 -1.69 -18.17
CA ARG A 23 2.61 -2.09 -18.50
C ARG A 23 2.04 -3.06 -17.48
N GLU A 24 2.83 -4.05 -17.09
CA GLU A 24 2.42 -5.08 -16.13
C GLU A 24 3.63 -5.58 -15.33
N PRO A 25 3.46 -5.92 -14.03
CA PRO A 25 4.56 -6.43 -13.22
C PRO A 25 5.20 -7.70 -13.81
N VAL A 26 6.51 -7.83 -13.60
CA VAL A 26 7.31 -8.98 -14.05
C VAL A 26 7.87 -9.70 -12.83
N ILE A 27 7.49 -10.97 -12.63
CA ILE A 27 8.00 -11.81 -11.55
C ILE A 27 9.35 -12.39 -11.97
N ILE A 28 10.38 -12.12 -11.18
CA ILE A 28 11.73 -12.61 -11.40
C ILE A 28 12.01 -13.78 -10.47
N THR A 29 12.42 -14.90 -11.05
CA THR A 29 12.70 -16.14 -10.35
C THR A 29 14.20 -16.42 -10.27
N LYS A 30 14.59 -17.11 -9.19
CA LYS A 30 15.91 -17.73 -9.01
C LYS A 30 15.69 -19.19 -8.65
N ASN A 31 16.32 -20.11 -9.39
CA ASN A 31 16.17 -21.56 -9.19
C ASN A 31 14.69 -22.02 -9.19
N GLY A 32 13.88 -21.46 -10.10
CA GLY A 32 12.45 -21.79 -10.24
C GLY A 32 11.52 -21.17 -9.21
N ARG A 33 12.03 -20.39 -8.24
CA ARG A 33 11.21 -19.75 -7.20
C ARG A 33 11.15 -18.23 -7.40
N PRO A 34 9.96 -17.60 -7.30
CA PRO A 34 9.84 -16.15 -7.28
C PRO A 34 10.71 -15.53 -6.19
N ARG A 35 11.47 -14.47 -6.52
CA ARG A 35 12.37 -13.80 -5.58
C ARG A 35 12.16 -12.29 -5.53
N THR A 36 11.95 -11.67 -6.68
CA THR A 36 11.69 -10.23 -6.79
C THR A 36 10.65 -9.98 -7.87
N VAL A 37 10.07 -8.79 -7.85
CA VAL A 37 9.17 -8.29 -8.91
C VAL A 37 9.78 -7.01 -9.46
N LEU A 38 9.80 -6.86 -10.78
CA LEU A 38 10.06 -5.60 -11.45
C LEU A 38 8.72 -4.95 -11.79
N LEU A 39 8.58 -3.67 -11.46
CA LEU A 39 7.36 -2.90 -11.63
C LEU A 39 7.69 -1.45 -11.99
N ALA A 40 6.72 -0.75 -12.58
CA ALA A 40 6.81 0.67 -12.82
C ALA A 40 7.07 1.44 -11.52
N TYR A 41 7.82 2.54 -11.61
CA TYR A 41 8.09 3.40 -10.46
C TYR A 41 6.80 3.94 -9.82
N GLU A 42 5.84 4.39 -10.62
CA GLU A 42 4.55 4.90 -10.12
C GLU A 42 3.73 3.83 -9.39
N ASP A 43 3.79 2.58 -9.86
CA ASP A 43 3.14 1.46 -9.18
C ASP A 43 3.81 1.17 -7.85
N TYR A 44 5.14 1.24 -7.78
CA TYR A 44 5.88 1.11 -6.52
C TYR A 44 5.46 2.20 -5.53
N LEU A 45 5.40 3.46 -5.95
CA LEU A 45 4.96 4.56 -5.09
C LEU A 45 3.51 4.38 -4.61
N ARG A 46 2.60 3.97 -5.50
CA ARG A 46 1.20 3.71 -5.14
C ARG A 46 1.10 2.60 -4.09
N LEU A 47 1.90 1.54 -4.22
CA LEU A 47 1.92 0.43 -3.28
C LEU A 47 2.55 0.85 -1.94
N ALA A 48 3.68 1.55 -1.99
CA ALA A 48 4.38 2.06 -0.80
C ALA A 48 3.50 3.02 0.02
N ARG A 49 2.70 3.87 -0.62
CA ARG A 49 1.72 4.73 0.07
C ARG A 49 0.62 3.98 0.80
N ARG A 50 0.31 2.75 0.37
CA ARG A 50 -0.71 1.90 0.98
C ARG A 50 -0.13 0.88 1.94
N ASP A 51 1.20 0.85 2.08
CA ASP A 51 1.83 -0.04 3.02
C ASP A 51 1.40 0.33 4.44
N ARG A 52 1.01 -0.67 5.21
CA ARG A 52 0.46 -0.42 6.54
C ARG A 52 1.60 0.00 7.46
N ARG A 53 1.57 1.25 7.89
CA ARG A 53 2.45 1.75 8.96
C ARG A 53 1.79 1.49 10.30
N VAL A 54 2.53 0.87 11.21
CA VAL A 54 2.10 0.62 12.58
C VAL A 54 3.04 1.42 13.46
N GLU A 55 2.52 2.49 14.04
CA GLU A 55 3.23 3.35 14.99
C GLU A 55 2.56 3.17 16.36
N ALA A 56 3.33 3.22 17.45
CA ALA A 56 2.73 3.16 18.77
C ALA A 56 2.05 4.49 19.09
N THR A 57 0.91 4.45 19.77
CA THR A 57 0.20 5.68 20.17
C THR A 57 1.03 6.56 21.10
N ALA A 58 1.97 5.96 21.85
CA ALA A 58 2.91 6.68 22.72
C ALA A 58 3.95 7.49 21.95
N ASP A 59 4.14 7.23 20.65
CA ASP A 59 5.12 7.92 19.81
C ASP A 59 4.51 9.08 19.00
N LEU A 60 3.21 9.34 19.15
CA LEU A 60 2.54 10.46 18.48
C LEU A 60 3.07 11.79 19.01
N SER A 61 3.43 12.71 18.10
CA SER A 61 3.79 14.06 18.48
C SER A 61 2.56 14.89 18.89
N ASP A 62 2.79 16.01 19.58
CA ASP A 62 1.71 16.95 19.93
C ASP A 62 0.97 17.45 18.67
N ASP A 63 1.69 17.63 17.55
CA ASP A 63 1.10 18.04 16.26
C ASP A 63 0.21 16.93 15.68
N ASP A 64 0.62 15.66 15.79
CA ASP A 64 -0.18 14.52 15.33
C ASP A 64 -1.48 14.40 16.14
N ILE A 65 -1.38 14.54 17.47
CA ILE A 65 -2.53 14.52 18.37
C ILE A 65 -3.49 15.66 18.01
N ALA A 66 -2.99 16.88 17.86
CA ALA A 66 -3.79 18.04 17.49
C ALA A 66 -4.45 17.90 16.11
N ALA A 67 -3.80 17.22 15.16
CA ALA A 67 -4.38 16.94 13.85
C ALA A 67 -5.53 15.93 13.93
N VAL A 68 -5.40 14.89 14.74
CA VAL A 68 -6.46 13.90 14.98
C VAL A 68 -7.67 14.55 15.67
N GLU A 69 -7.45 15.39 16.69
CA GLU A 69 -8.53 16.10 17.39
C GLU A 69 -9.34 17.04 16.47
N LYS A 70 -8.69 17.64 15.47
CA LYS A 70 -9.33 18.50 14.47
C LYS A 70 -9.93 17.77 13.29
N SER A 71 -9.68 16.46 13.16
CA SER A 71 -10.16 15.69 12.03
C SER A 71 -11.67 15.49 12.14
N GLU A 72 -12.39 15.86 11.08
CA GLU A 72 -13.81 15.59 10.94
C GLU A 72 -14.02 14.51 9.86
N MET A 73 -15.12 13.78 9.95
CA MET A 73 -15.52 12.85 8.89
C MET A 73 -15.94 13.64 7.64
N GLU A 74 -15.74 13.05 6.47
CA GLU A 74 -16.26 13.60 5.22
C GLU A 74 -17.79 13.78 5.30
N PRO A 75 -18.36 14.94 4.92
CA PRO A 75 -19.80 15.23 5.10
C PRO A 75 -20.76 14.21 4.47
N GLY A 76 -20.34 13.52 3.40
CA GLY A 76 -21.13 12.44 2.79
C GLY A 76 -21.36 11.23 3.72
N LEU A 77 -20.63 11.16 4.82
CA LEU A 77 -20.71 10.10 5.82
C LEU A 77 -21.53 10.48 7.06
N ASP A 78 -22.19 11.64 7.08
CA ASP A 78 -22.99 12.12 8.22
C ASP A 78 -24.05 11.12 8.71
N HIS A 79 -24.56 10.28 7.81
CA HIS A 79 -25.52 9.22 8.14
C HIS A 79 -24.97 8.23 9.19
N LEU A 80 -23.65 8.07 9.30
CA LEU A 80 -23.01 7.22 10.30
C LEU A 80 -23.10 7.80 11.72
N ASN A 81 -23.43 9.09 11.89
CA ASN A 81 -23.69 9.66 13.21
C ASN A 81 -24.91 9.01 13.89
N ALA A 82 -25.83 8.41 13.12
CA ALA A 82 -26.94 7.64 13.67
C ALA A 82 -26.46 6.39 14.46
N GLU A 83 -25.29 5.84 14.13
CA GLU A 83 -24.70 4.68 14.83
C GLU A 83 -24.27 5.03 16.27
N LEU A 84 -23.89 6.29 16.54
CA LEU A 84 -23.54 6.75 17.89
C LEU A 84 -24.72 6.67 18.87
N LEU A 85 -25.94 6.79 18.37
CA LEU A 85 -27.17 6.71 19.17
C LEU A 85 -27.58 5.27 19.49
N THR A 86 -27.02 4.30 18.75
CA THR A 86 -27.43 2.89 18.79
C THR A 86 -26.47 2.04 19.65
N GLY A 87 -25.26 2.52 19.93
CA GLY A 87 -24.24 1.83 20.72
C GLY A 87 -24.22 2.22 22.20
N LYS A 88 -25.10 1.64 23.02
CA LYS A 88 -25.04 1.74 24.49
C LYS A 88 -23.94 0.87 25.13
N ASN A 89 -22.85 0.55 24.42
CA ASN A 89 -21.79 -0.33 24.92
C ASN A 89 -20.40 0.15 24.45
N ALA A 90 -19.81 1.11 25.16
CA ALA A 90 -18.39 1.42 25.04
C ALA A 90 -17.86 2.04 26.34
N ALA A 91 -17.96 1.30 27.44
CA ALA A 91 -17.11 1.40 28.63
C ALA A 91 -17.59 0.36 29.67
N ASP A 92 -17.12 -0.87 29.53
CA ASP A 92 -16.91 -1.83 30.64
C ASP A 92 -15.67 -2.66 30.30
#